data_AF-X0ZPB6-F1
#
_entry.id   AF-X0ZPB6-F1
#
_cell.length_a   1.000
_cell.length_b   1.000
_cell.length_c   1.000
_cell.angle_alpha   90.00
_cell.angle_beta   90.00
_cell.angle_gamma   90.00
#
_symmetry.space_group_name_H-M   'P 1'
#
loop_
_entity.id
_entity.type
_entity.pdbx_description
1 polymer ?
#
loop_
_entity_poly.entity_id
_entity_poly.type
_entity_poly.pdbx_seq_one_letter_code
_entity_poly.pdbx_strand_id
1 'polypeptide(L)'
;VLGADIDLTGFDWQRISPFEGTFDGAYHIINGLTINADRASLFGDTGPDCEIKNVGLTNVNVTGGWYAGALVGSLHGKVSNCFVSGGTV
;
A
#
# COMPACT_ATOMS: atom_id res chain seq x y z
N VAL A 1 12.36 5.68 0.31
CA VAL A 1 12.79 5.05 -0.96
C VAL A 1 13.13 3.61 -0.67
N LEU A 2 12.64 2.63 -1.45
CA LEU A 2 13.04 1.24 -1.30
C LEU A 2 14.44 1.01 -1.90
N GLY A 3 15.21 0.09 -1.31
CA GLY A 3 16.52 -0.35 -1.83
C GLY A 3 16.50 -1.75 -2.45
N ALA A 4 15.38 -2.46 -2.34
CA ALA A 4 15.16 -3.80 -2.86
C ALA A 4 13.65 -4.10 -2.83
N ASP A 5 13.27 -5.22 -3.45
CA ASP A 5 11.94 -5.80 -3.28
C ASP A 5 11.71 -6.21 -1.83
N ILE A 6 10.46 -6.12 -1.38
CA ILE A 6 10.04 -6.46 -0.02
C ILE A 6 9.05 -7.63 -0.09
N ASP A 7 9.27 -8.66 0.71
CA ASP A 7 8.31 -9.74 0.92
C ASP A 7 7.67 -9.61 2.31
N LEU A 8 6.35 -9.38 2.33
CA LEU A 8 5.53 -9.24 3.53
C LEU A 8 4.77 -10.53 3.86
N THR A 9 5.02 -11.62 3.14
CA THR A 9 4.36 -12.91 3.39
C THR A 9 4.57 -13.35 4.84
N GLY A 10 3.48 -13.64 5.55
CA GLY A 10 3.52 -14.13 6.93
C GLY A 10 3.75 -13.05 8.01
N PHE A 11 3.81 -11.77 7.63
CA PHE A 11 3.87 -10.67 8.58
C PHE A 11 2.48 -10.09 8.87
N ASP A 12 2.20 -9.83 10.15
CA ASP A 12 1.03 -9.06 10.55
C ASP A 12 1.27 -7.58 10.25
N TRP A 13 0.60 -7.06 9.22
CA TRP A 13 0.81 -5.68 8.78
C TRP A 13 -0.08 -4.69 9.54
N GLN A 14 0.53 -3.62 10.06
CA GLN A 14 -0.19 -2.45 10.57
C GLN A 14 -0.15 -1.33 9.53
N ARG A 15 -1.32 -0.80 9.15
CA ARG A 15 -1.41 0.25 8.13
C ARG A 15 -0.62 1.50 8.54
N ILE A 16 0.02 2.15 7.57
CA ILE A 16 0.71 3.42 7.77
C ILE A 16 -0.32 4.55 7.65
N SER A 17 -0.77 5.12 8.77
CA SER A 17 -1.85 6.10 8.79
C SER A 17 -1.73 7.07 10.00
N PRO A 18 -1.83 8.40 9.79
CA PRO A 18 -1.86 9.08 8.49
C PRO A 18 -0.52 8.97 7.75
N PHE A 19 -0.54 9.16 6.43
CA PHE A 19 0.67 9.24 5.61
C PHE A 19 0.78 10.60 4.92
N GLU A 20 1.78 11.37 5.32
CA GLU A 20 2.02 12.76 4.87
C GLU A 20 3.29 12.89 4.02
N GLY A 21 4.04 11.79 3.83
CA GLY A 21 5.38 11.83 3.26
C GLY A 21 5.45 11.47 1.77
N THR A 22 6.69 11.28 1.30
CA THR A 22 6.96 10.68 -0.02
C THR A 22 7.44 9.24 0.15
N PHE A 23 6.71 8.31 -0.45
CA PHE A 23 7.13 6.92 -0.62
C PHE A 23 7.48 6.69 -2.09
N ASP A 24 8.77 6.46 -2.36
CA ASP A 24 9.26 6.05 -3.68
C ASP A 24 9.67 4.58 -3.63
N GLY A 25 8.96 3.72 -4.34
CA GLY A 25 9.31 2.32 -4.47
C GLY A 25 10.51 2.06 -5.37
N ALA A 26 11.00 3.07 -6.11
CA ALA A 26 12.10 2.93 -7.06
C ALA A 26 11.90 1.76 -8.07
N TYR A 27 10.64 1.53 -8.46
CA TYR A 27 10.17 0.43 -9.32
C TYR A 27 10.33 -0.99 -8.74
N HIS A 28 10.57 -1.11 -7.44
CA HIS A 28 10.52 -2.37 -6.72
C HIS A 28 9.10 -2.83 -6.42
N ILE A 29 8.99 -4.10 -6.04
CA ILE A 29 7.72 -4.72 -5.64
C ILE A 29 7.63 -4.96 -4.13
N ILE A 30 6.41 -4.88 -3.62
CA ILE A 30 6.01 -5.38 -2.30
C ILE A 30 5.11 -6.59 -2.52
N ASN A 31 5.57 -7.76 -2.09
CA ASN A 31 4.88 -9.03 -2.28
C ASN A 31 4.15 -9.48 -1.01
N GLY A 32 3.02 -10.16 -1.16
CA GLY A 32 2.42 -10.97 -0.09
C GLY A 32 1.73 -10.19 1.03
N LEU A 33 1.41 -8.91 0.80
CA LEU A 33 0.68 -8.08 1.77
C LEU A 33 -0.65 -8.73 2.16
N THR A 34 -0.80 -9.10 3.43
CA THR A 34 -2.05 -9.64 3.98
C THR A 34 -2.57 -8.71 5.07
N ILE A 35 -3.82 -8.25 4.94
CA ILE A 35 -4.49 -7.39 5.92
C ILE A 35 -5.93 -7.83 6.08
N ASN A 36 -6.39 -8.02 7.31
CA ASN A 36 -7.80 -8.24 7.62
C ASN A 36 -8.25 -7.25 8.69
N ALA A 37 -8.88 -6.15 8.27
CA ALA A 37 -9.31 -5.06 9.16
C ALA A 37 -10.43 -4.22 8.51
N ASP A 38 -11.26 -3.55 9.31
CA ASP A 38 -12.36 -2.70 8.79
C ASP A 38 -11.87 -1.63 7.79
N ARG A 39 -10.69 -1.06 8.02
CA ARG A 39 -10.01 -0.13 7.11
C ARG A 39 -8.64 -0.69 6.75
N ALA A 40 -8.61 -1.58 5.76
CA ALA A 40 -7.45 -2.35 5.37
C ALA A 40 -6.71 -1.73 4.17
N SER A 41 -5.47 -1.29 4.38
CA SER A 41 -4.61 -0.77 3.34
C SER A 41 -3.13 -0.69 3.76
N LEU A 42 -2.20 -0.67 2.80
CA LEU A 42 -0.79 -0.43 3.09
C LEU A 42 -0.57 0.97 3.67
N PHE A 43 -1.07 1.99 2.98
CA PHE A 43 -1.18 3.37 3.43
C PHE A 43 -2.65 3.71 3.71
N GLY A 44 -2.93 4.26 4.89
CA GLY A 44 -4.29 4.63 5.31
C GLY A 44 -4.75 5.94 4.68
N ASP A 45 -5.16 6.89 5.52
CA ASP A 45 -5.51 8.23 5.09
C ASP A 45 -4.22 9.02 4.75
N THR A 46 -4.17 9.60 3.56
CA THR A 46 -3.03 10.45 3.16
C THR A 46 -3.36 11.92 3.29
N GLY A 47 -2.34 12.75 3.48
CA GLY A 47 -2.50 14.21 3.35
C GLY A 47 -2.38 14.72 1.91
N PRO A 48 -2.61 16.03 1.69
CA PRO A 48 -2.59 16.65 0.37
C PRO A 48 -1.20 16.69 -0.28
N ASP A 49 -0.13 16.74 0.53
CA ASP A 49 1.25 16.81 0.05
C ASP A 49 1.93 15.44 -0.08
N CYS A 50 1.20 14.35 0.22
CA CYS A 50 1.72 12.99 0.09
C CYS A 50 2.00 12.62 -1.38
N GLU A 51 3.10 11.91 -1.61
CA GLU A 51 3.40 11.28 -2.91
C GLU A 51 3.79 9.81 -2.72
N ILE A 52 3.01 8.90 -3.30
CA ILE A 52 3.33 7.46 -3.35
C ILE A 52 3.60 7.10 -4.82
N LYS A 53 4.81 6.64 -5.15
CA LYS A 53 5.20 6.42 -6.54
C LYS A 53 6.09 5.20 -6.76
N ASN A 54 6.10 4.73 -8.00
CA ASN A 54 7.02 3.73 -8.53
C ASN A 54 7.05 2.44 -7.69
N VAL A 55 5.90 1.90 -7.29
CA VAL A 55 5.82 0.65 -6.53
C VAL A 55 4.77 -0.29 -7.10
N GLY A 56 5.13 -1.57 -7.23
CA GLY A 56 4.19 -2.65 -7.52
C GLY A 56 3.79 -3.40 -6.26
N LEU A 57 2.53 -3.76 -6.12
CA LEU A 57 2.08 -4.72 -5.12
C LEU A 57 1.69 -6.03 -5.82
N THR A 58 2.21 -7.15 -5.34
CA THR A 58 1.90 -8.48 -5.88
C THR A 58 1.34 -9.41 -4.82
N ASN A 59 0.43 -10.30 -5.23
CA ASN A 59 -0.13 -11.35 -4.37
C ASN A 59 -0.73 -10.80 -3.07
N VAL A 60 -1.53 -9.74 -3.18
CA VAL A 60 -2.17 -9.11 -2.02
C VAL A 60 -3.36 -9.94 -1.54
N ASN A 61 -3.60 -9.95 -0.23
CA ASN A 61 -4.80 -10.52 0.36
C ASN A 61 -5.36 -9.52 1.37
N VAL A 62 -6.18 -8.61 0.87
CA VAL A 62 -6.78 -7.55 1.67
C VAL A 62 -8.24 -7.90 1.88
N THR A 63 -8.66 -7.93 3.14
CA THR A 63 -10.07 -8.05 3.54
C THR A 63 -10.39 -6.84 4.40
N GLY A 64 -11.38 -6.07 3.99
CA GLY A 64 -11.82 -4.93 4.78
C GLY A 64 -13.19 -4.40 4.39
N GLY A 65 -13.59 -3.33 5.06
CA GLY A 65 -14.86 -2.64 4.86
C GLY A 65 -14.67 -1.37 4.03
N TRP A 66 -15.15 -0.26 4.59
CA TRP A 66 -15.05 1.03 3.91
C TRP A 66 -13.60 1.50 3.86
N TYR A 67 -13.20 2.08 2.72
CA TYR A 67 -11.82 2.53 2.49
C TYR A 67 -10.78 1.39 2.48
N ALA A 68 -11.20 0.14 2.24
CA ALA A 68 -10.28 -0.93 1.96
C ALA A 68 -9.63 -0.74 0.57
N GLY A 69 -8.33 -0.93 0.49
CA GLY A 69 -7.57 -0.82 -0.76
C GLY A 69 -6.14 -1.30 -0.57
N ALA A 70 -5.59 -2.05 -1.53
CA ALA A 70 -4.26 -2.63 -1.38
C ALA A 70 -3.16 -1.61 -1.11
N LEU A 71 -3.10 -0.52 -1.89
CA LEU A 71 -2.06 0.50 -1.77
C LEU A 71 -2.48 1.64 -0.83
N VAL A 72 -3.63 2.28 -1.07
CA VAL A 72 -4.11 3.44 -0.31
C VAL A 72 -5.58 3.25 0.05
N GLY A 73 -5.97 3.60 1.28
CA GLY A 73 -7.37 3.59 1.72
C GLY A 73 -8.13 4.87 1.35
N SER A 74 -7.60 6.04 1.72
CA SER A 74 -8.15 7.35 1.32
C SER A 74 -7.03 8.26 0.82
N LEU A 75 -7.11 8.63 -0.46
CA LEU A 75 -6.08 9.43 -1.13
C LEU A 75 -6.49 10.91 -1.20
N HIS A 76 -5.69 11.78 -0.59
CA HIS A 76 -5.77 13.24 -0.78
C HIS A 76 -4.57 13.82 -1.52
N GLY A 77 -3.47 13.05 -1.63
CA GLY A 77 -2.26 13.42 -2.35
C GLY A 77 -2.17 12.77 -3.74
N LYS A 78 -0.97 12.36 -4.15
CA LYS A 78 -0.71 11.80 -5.48
C LYS A 78 -0.22 10.35 -5.43
N VAL A 79 -0.77 9.52 -6.31
CA VAL A 79 -0.24 8.19 -6.66
C VAL A 79 0.19 8.19 -8.13
N SER A 80 1.39 7.67 -8.44
CA SER A 80 1.85 7.59 -9.84
C SER A 80 2.80 6.43 -10.09
N ASN A 81 2.72 5.82 -11.28
CA ASN A 81 3.53 4.66 -11.67
C ASN A 81 3.45 3.49 -10.67
N CYS A 82 2.27 3.27 -10.10
CA CYS A 82 2.02 2.15 -9.18
C CYS A 82 1.07 1.14 -9.82
N PHE A 83 1.19 -0.12 -9.45
CA PHE A 83 0.26 -1.17 -9.87
C PHE A 83 -0.01 -2.15 -8.73
N VAL A 84 -1.14 -2.86 -8.84
CA VAL A 84 -1.46 -4.03 -8.04
C VAL A 84 -1.75 -5.16 -9.01
N SER A 85 -1.12 -6.31 -8.84
CA SER A 85 -1.34 -7.47 -9.72
C SER A 85 -1.39 -8.77 -8.94
N GLY A 86 -2.43 -9.57 -9.20
CA GLY A 86 -2.68 -10.82 -8.49
C GLY A 86 -3.20 -10.59 -7.06
N GLY A 87 -3.87 -11.62 -6.53
CA GLY A 87 -4.48 -11.56 -5.21
C GLY A 87 -5.92 -11.03 -5.19
N THR A 88 -6.39 -10.67 -4.00
CA THR A 88 -7.75 -10.21 -3.72
C THR A 88 -7.76 -8.97 -2.83
N VAL A 89 -8.76 -8.11 -3.05
CA VAL A 89 -9.08 -6.92 -2.24
C VAL A 89 -10.58 -6.93 -1.97
#